data_AF-A0A2X3AZ18-F1
#
_entry.id   AF-A0A2X3AZ18-F1
#
_cell.length_a   1.000
_cell.length_b   1.000
_cell.length_c   1.000
_cell.angle_alpha   90.00
_cell.angle_beta   90.00
_cell.angle_gamma   90.00
#
_symmetry.space_group_name_H-M   'P 1'
#
loop_
_entity.id
_entity.type
_entity.pdbx_description
1 polymer ?
#
loop_
_entity_poly.entity_id
_entity_poly.type
_entity_poly.pdbx_seq_one_letter_code
_entity_poly.pdbx_strand_id
1 'polypeptide(L)'
;MTAELMYQELKEHFNTQQIAQKLHLHTGTLKRWEATQKIPNEYLYDLNFLLGNKYDLQKVDFRSHNEFFTKKEVAKYCFESFSHFLQIHNIKADDYIFIEPSCGDLSFYELMPKNSRIGVDLEYKNDEILCQNFLSFYPQNMHQKYIVLGNPPFGLRGNLALRFINHASEFADFIAFILPPLFDSDGKGSPKKRIKDYELVHSEKLPLDSFVYPNGKAVEVATLFQIWAE
;
A
#
# COMPACT_ATOMS: atom_id res chain seq x y z
N MET A 1 -23.86 3.61 5.53
CA MET A 1 -23.45 2.29 6.08
C MET A 1 -22.26 2.51 7.01
N THR A 2 -22.18 1.81 8.15
CA THR A 2 -21.07 1.96 9.12
C THR A 2 -20.16 0.73 9.13
N ALA A 3 -18.92 0.88 9.62
CA ALA A 3 -17.98 -0.24 9.72
C ALA A 3 -18.52 -1.34 10.66
N GLU A 4 -19.23 -0.96 11.71
CA GLU A 4 -19.88 -1.91 12.62
C GLU A 4 -20.96 -2.74 11.92
N LEU A 5 -21.87 -2.11 11.16
CA LEU A 5 -22.93 -2.81 10.46
C LEU A 5 -22.38 -3.77 9.39
N MET A 6 -21.37 -3.33 8.62
CA MET A 6 -20.71 -4.22 7.65
C MET A 6 -19.99 -5.38 8.31
N TYR A 7 -19.36 -5.15 9.47
CA TYR A 7 -18.71 -6.23 10.22
C TYR A 7 -19.73 -7.28 10.69
N GLN A 8 -20.90 -6.84 11.17
CA GLN A 8 -21.97 -7.77 11.57
C GLN A 8 -22.50 -8.58 10.39
N GLU A 9 -22.68 -7.96 9.22
CA GLU A 9 -23.07 -8.68 8.01
C GLU A 9 -22.00 -9.69 7.55
N LEU A 10 -20.72 -9.31 7.57
CA LEU A 10 -19.63 -10.23 7.27
C LEU A 10 -19.63 -11.45 8.19
N LYS A 11 -20.05 -11.28 9.45
CA LYS A 11 -20.16 -12.36 10.43
C LYS A 11 -21.26 -13.38 10.13
N GLU A 12 -22.20 -13.07 9.25
CA GLU A 12 -23.18 -14.03 8.73
C GLU A 12 -22.56 -15.04 7.76
N HIS A 13 -21.44 -14.67 7.11
CA HIS A 13 -20.77 -15.47 6.08
C HIS A 13 -19.40 -16.00 6.50
N PHE A 14 -18.71 -15.30 7.41
CA PHE A 14 -17.35 -15.61 7.83
C PHE A 14 -17.21 -15.63 9.35
N ASN A 15 -16.43 -16.57 9.86
CA ASN A 15 -16.05 -16.57 11.26
C ASN A 15 -14.92 -15.55 11.55
N THR A 16 -14.69 -15.26 12.83
CA THR A 16 -13.70 -14.25 13.27
C THR A 16 -12.28 -14.55 12.77
N GLN A 17 -11.91 -15.83 12.66
CA GLN A 17 -10.59 -16.22 12.16
C GLN A 17 -10.46 -15.95 10.66
N GLN A 18 -11.48 -16.25 9.88
CA GLN A 18 -11.51 -15.98 8.43
C GLN A 18 -11.44 -14.48 8.14
N ILE A 19 -12.20 -13.65 8.86
CA ILE A 19 -12.15 -12.19 8.70
C ILE A 19 -10.77 -11.66 9.11
N ALA A 20 -10.23 -12.15 10.24
CA ALA A 20 -8.89 -11.75 10.69
C ALA A 20 -7.82 -12.06 9.63
N GLN A 21 -7.87 -13.25 9.02
CA GLN A 21 -6.97 -13.65 7.95
C GLN A 21 -7.11 -12.74 6.73
N LYS A 22 -8.33 -12.49 6.26
CA LYS A 22 -8.61 -11.61 5.10
C LYS A 22 -8.16 -10.17 5.31
N LEU A 23 -8.23 -9.65 6.54
CA LEU A 23 -7.76 -8.31 6.90
C LEU A 23 -6.28 -8.27 7.31
N HIS A 24 -5.60 -9.42 7.32
CA HIS A 24 -4.25 -9.58 7.86
C HIS A 24 -4.11 -9.01 9.30
N LEU A 25 -5.10 -9.28 10.14
CA LEU A 25 -5.12 -8.89 11.53
C LEU A 25 -4.94 -10.10 12.46
N HIS A 26 -4.37 -9.85 13.62
CA HIS A 26 -4.39 -10.86 14.68
C HIS A 26 -5.83 -11.12 15.15
N THR A 27 -6.23 -12.37 15.34
CA THR A 27 -7.60 -12.73 15.76
C THR A 27 -8.01 -12.04 17.06
N GLY A 28 -7.06 -11.83 17.98
CA GLY A 28 -7.27 -11.05 19.21
C GLY A 28 -7.68 -9.59 18.97
N THR A 29 -7.36 -8.99 17.83
CA THR A 29 -7.84 -7.66 17.45
C THR A 29 -9.34 -7.68 17.17
N LEU A 30 -9.81 -8.64 16.37
CA LEU A 30 -11.24 -8.77 16.07
C LEU A 30 -12.05 -9.19 17.30
N LYS A 31 -11.50 -10.07 18.14
CA LYS A 31 -12.13 -10.40 19.44
C LYS A 31 -12.32 -9.17 20.31
N ARG A 32 -11.37 -8.22 20.29
CA ARG A 32 -11.52 -6.92 20.98
C ARG A 32 -12.58 -6.04 20.33
N TRP A 33 -12.66 -6.00 18.99
CA TRP A 33 -13.74 -5.28 18.30
C TRP A 33 -15.12 -5.81 18.72
N GLU A 34 -15.28 -7.13 18.72
CA GLU A 34 -16.51 -7.82 19.15
C GLU A 34 -16.84 -7.51 20.62
N ALA A 35 -15.87 -7.64 21.52
CA ALA A 35 -16.07 -7.39 22.95
C ALA A 35 -16.39 -5.93 23.29
N THR A 36 -15.90 -4.98 22.48
CA THR A 36 -16.10 -3.54 22.71
C THR A 36 -17.18 -2.93 21.84
N GLN A 37 -17.70 -3.67 20.85
CA GLN A 37 -18.57 -3.17 19.79
C GLN A 37 -18.00 -1.93 19.10
N LYS A 38 -16.67 -1.90 18.91
CA LYS A 38 -15.96 -0.77 18.29
C LYS A 38 -15.12 -1.26 17.13
N ILE A 39 -15.67 -1.09 15.93
CA ILE A 39 -14.99 -1.38 14.67
C ILE A 39 -14.42 -0.06 14.13
N PRO A 40 -13.11 0.05 13.90
CA PRO A 40 -12.51 1.28 13.37
C PRO A 40 -13.01 1.58 11.95
N ASN A 41 -13.36 2.83 11.69
CA ASN A 41 -13.86 3.28 10.38
C ASN A 41 -12.78 3.18 9.29
N GLU A 42 -11.51 3.10 9.65
CA GLU A 42 -10.41 2.87 8.73
C GLU A 42 -10.52 1.52 7.97
N TYR A 43 -11.34 0.59 8.47
CA TYR A 43 -11.64 -0.68 7.77
C TYR A 43 -12.92 -0.63 6.94
N LEU A 44 -13.62 0.50 6.84
CA LEU A 44 -14.92 0.58 6.15
C LEU A 44 -14.84 0.05 4.69
N TYR A 45 -13.82 0.47 3.94
CA TYR A 45 -13.61 0.03 2.56
C TYR A 45 -13.18 -1.44 2.48
N ASP A 46 -12.31 -1.88 3.39
CA ASP A 46 -11.92 -3.29 3.47
C ASP A 46 -13.13 -4.20 3.72
N LEU A 47 -14.01 -3.82 4.66
CA LEU A 47 -15.20 -4.60 4.99
C LEU A 47 -16.19 -4.63 3.82
N ASN A 48 -16.40 -3.50 3.15
CA ASN A 48 -17.24 -3.44 1.96
C ASN A 48 -16.68 -4.29 0.82
N PHE A 49 -15.37 -4.26 0.62
CA PHE A 49 -14.68 -5.09 -0.37
C PHE A 49 -14.90 -6.58 -0.10
N LEU A 50 -14.81 -7.01 1.17
CA LEU A 50 -15.10 -8.41 1.55
C LEU A 50 -16.58 -8.81 1.35
N LEU A 51 -17.48 -7.83 1.29
CA LEU A 51 -18.90 -8.01 0.91
C LEU A 51 -19.14 -7.87 -0.60
N GLY A 52 -18.08 -7.85 -1.43
CA GLY A 52 -18.20 -7.72 -2.88
C GLY A 52 -18.54 -6.30 -3.34
N ASN A 53 -18.10 -5.27 -2.59
CA ASN A 53 -18.41 -3.86 -2.84
C ASN A 53 -19.93 -3.58 -2.90
N LYS A 54 -20.69 -4.25 -2.05
CA LYS A 54 -22.17 -4.17 -1.99
C LYS A 54 -22.69 -2.75 -1.76
N TYR A 55 -21.95 -1.93 -1.02
CA TYR A 55 -22.38 -0.60 -0.62
C TYR A 55 -21.63 0.49 -1.38
N ASP A 56 -22.37 1.51 -1.83
CA ASP A 56 -21.77 2.74 -2.33
C ASP A 56 -21.30 3.60 -1.14
N LEU A 57 -19.99 3.86 -1.10
CA LEU A 57 -19.33 4.59 -0.02
C LEU A 57 -18.88 5.95 -0.54
N GLN A 58 -19.63 6.99 -0.21
CA GLN A 58 -19.25 8.36 -0.54
C GLN A 58 -17.97 8.76 0.21
N LYS A 59 -16.97 9.27 -0.53
CA LYS A 59 -15.81 9.93 0.05
C LYS A 59 -16.22 11.30 0.58
N VAL A 60 -16.19 11.48 1.91
CA VAL A 60 -16.69 12.71 2.56
C VAL A 60 -15.59 13.76 2.73
N ASP A 61 -14.35 13.34 3.01
CA ASP A 61 -13.17 14.21 3.13
C ASP A 61 -11.89 13.40 2.87
N PHE A 62 -10.95 13.92 2.07
CA PHE A 62 -9.67 13.26 1.78
C PHE A 62 -8.88 12.93 3.06
N ARG A 63 -9.06 13.69 4.15
CA ARG A 63 -8.39 13.39 5.44
C ARG A 63 -8.88 12.11 6.09
N SER A 64 -10.18 11.82 6.05
CA SER A 64 -10.72 10.60 6.65
C SER A 64 -10.36 9.35 5.86
N HIS A 65 -9.92 9.53 4.61
CA HIS A 65 -9.47 8.46 3.73
C HIS A 65 -7.94 8.30 3.66
N ASN A 66 -7.18 9.08 4.42
CA ASN A 66 -5.72 9.18 4.30
C ASN A 66 -5.27 9.42 2.85
N GLU A 67 -6.03 10.22 2.10
CA GLU A 67 -5.77 10.51 0.70
C GLU A 67 -4.89 11.77 0.60
N PHE A 68 -3.62 11.53 0.30
CA PHE A 68 -2.64 12.56 -0.02
C PHE A 68 -1.72 12.02 -1.12
N PHE A 69 -1.20 12.92 -1.94
CA PHE A 69 -0.33 12.61 -3.06
C PHE A 69 1.11 12.96 -2.72
N THR A 70 2.03 12.11 -3.19
CA THR A 70 3.46 12.38 -3.12
C THR A 70 3.79 13.52 -4.06
N LYS A 71 4.53 14.52 -3.60
CA LYS A 71 5.00 15.58 -4.50
C LYS A 71 5.93 14.99 -5.58
N LYS A 72 5.83 15.49 -6.81
CA LYS A 72 6.60 14.99 -7.96
C LYS A 72 8.11 14.99 -7.70
N GLU A 73 8.63 16.01 -7.03
CA GLU A 73 10.05 16.10 -6.64
C GLU A 73 10.46 15.04 -5.61
N VAL A 74 9.57 14.67 -4.70
CA VAL A 74 9.84 13.60 -3.70
C VAL A 74 9.76 12.23 -4.35
N ALA A 75 8.78 12.00 -5.22
CA ALA A 75 8.71 10.77 -6.00
C ALA A 75 9.96 10.59 -6.86
N LYS A 76 10.44 11.67 -7.50
CA LYS A 76 11.68 11.70 -8.26
C LYS A 76 12.89 11.36 -7.38
N TYR A 77 13.02 11.98 -6.22
CA TYR A 77 14.08 11.67 -5.27
C TYR A 77 14.11 10.18 -4.88
N CYS A 78 12.95 9.62 -4.53
CA CYS A 78 12.83 8.21 -4.16
C CYS A 78 13.18 7.27 -5.33
N PHE A 79 12.73 7.61 -6.55
CA PHE A 79 13.05 6.85 -7.76
C PHE A 79 14.56 6.90 -8.08
N GLU A 80 15.20 8.06 -7.92
CA GLU A 80 16.65 8.22 -8.09
C GLU A 80 17.44 7.46 -7.02
N SER A 81 16.98 7.48 -5.76
CA SER A 81 17.55 6.70 -4.65
C SER A 81 17.51 5.19 -4.95
N PHE A 82 16.35 4.68 -5.40
CA PHE A 82 16.22 3.28 -5.83
C PHE A 82 17.05 2.96 -7.07
N SER A 83 17.08 3.84 -8.08
CA SER A 83 17.91 3.65 -9.27
C SER A 83 19.40 3.58 -8.92
N HIS A 84 19.86 4.41 -7.98
CA HIS A 84 21.21 4.37 -7.46
C HIS A 84 21.50 3.04 -6.75
N PHE A 85 20.57 2.55 -5.92
CA PHE A 85 20.66 1.23 -5.29
C PHE A 85 20.87 0.12 -6.35
N LEU A 86 20.06 0.09 -7.41
CA LEU A 86 20.25 -0.90 -8.48
C LEU A 86 21.64 -0.81 -9.12
N GLN A 87 22.12 0.41 -9.39
CA GLN A 87 23.44 0.64 -9.99
C GLN A 87 24.59 0.13 -9.12
N ILE A 88 24.62 0.47 -7.81
CA ILE A 88 25.71 0.04 -6.92
C ILE A 88 25.75 -1.49 -6.73
N HIS A 89 24.60 -2.15 -6.91
CA HIS A 89 24.46 -3.60 -6.85
C HIS A 89 24.59 -4.30 -8.21
N ASN A 90 24.93 -3.56 -9.28
CA ASN A 90 25.06 -4.06 -10.65
C ASN A 90 23.78 -4.75 -11.20
N ILE A 91 22.61 -4.28 -10.77
CA ILE A 91 21.31 -4.74 -11.24
C ILE A 91 20.85 -3.85 -12.39
N LYS A 92 20.47 -4.46 -13.51
CA LYS A 92 19.99 -3.73 -14.69
C LYS A 92 18.49 -3.50 -14.58
N ALA A 93 18.07 -2.25 -14.43
CA ALA A 93 16.65 -1.88 -14.38
C ALA A 93 15.87 -2.33 -15.64
N ASP A 94 16.53 -2.40 -16.80
CA ASP A 94 15.91 -2.84 -18.06
C ASP A 94 15.50 -4.32 -18.08
N ASP A 95 16.01 -5.14 -17.14
CA ASP A 95 15.61 -6.54 -16.99
C ASP A 95 14.28 -6.69 -16.24
N TYR A 96 13.70 -5.57 -15.75
CA TYR A 96 12.55 -5.55 -14.87
C TYR A 96 11.34 -4.83 -15.48
N ILE A 97 10.16 -5.27 -15.06
CA ILE A 97 8.91 -4.54 -15.23
C ILE A 97 8.58 -3.81 -13.94
N PHE A 98 8.40 -2.50 -14.03
CA PHE A 98 8.04 -1.67 -12.90
C PHE A 98 6.53 -1.70 -12.67
N ILE A 99 6.12 -1.73 -11.41
CA ILE A 99 4.73 -1.72 -11.02
C ILE A 99 4.54 -0.60 -9.99
N GLU A 100 3.70 0.39 -10.29
CA GLU A 100 3.21 1.31 -9.25
C GLU A 100 1.89 0.78 -8.70
N PRO A 101 1.84 0.35 -7.42
CA PRO A 101 0.58 0.05 -6.78
C PRO A 101 -0.03 1.36 -6.26
N SER A 102 -1.34 1.52 -6.45
CA SER A 102 -2.09 2.73 -6.08
C SER A 102 -1.51 4.02 -6.67
N CYS A 103 -1.56 4.14 -8.00
CA CYS A 103 -0.90 5.21 -8.76
C CYS A 103 -1.27 6.65 -8.36
N GLY A 104 -2.43 6.90 -7.74
CA GLY A 104 -2.81 8.23 -7.26
C GLY A 104 -2.78 9.28 -8.37
N ASP A 105 -1.86 10.24 -8.26
CA ASP A 105 -1.62 11.32 -9.23
C ASP A 105 -0.48 11.03 -10.24
N LEU A 106 -0.11 9.76 -10.36
CA LEU A 106 0.90 9.23 -11.28
C LEU A 106 2.33 9.71 -10.99
N SER A 107 2.60 10.16 -9.76
CA SER A 107 3.91 10.72 -9.38
C SER A 107 5.08 9.76 -9.55
N PHE A 108 4.92 8.45 -9.31
CA PHE A 108 5.97 7.49 -9.63
C PHE A 108 5.82 6.89 -11.02
N TYR A 109 4.61 6.59 -11.48
CA TYR A 109 4.34 5.94 -12.77
C TYR A 109 4.95 6.70 -13.95
N GLU A 110 4.92 8.03 -13.91
CA GLU A 110 5.49 8.89 -14.95
C GLU A 110 7.02 8.82 -15.04
N LEU A 111 7.69 8.39 -13.96
CA LEU A 111 9.15 8.22 -13.89
C LEU A 111 9.61 6.85 -14.40
N MET A 112 8.71 5.86 -14.43
CA MET A 112 9.02 4.49 -14.82
C MET A 112 9.27 4.34 -16.33
N PRO A 113 10.07 3.34 -16.76
CA PRO A 113 10.30 3.07 -18.18
C PRO A 113 8.99 2.81 -18.94
N LYS A 114 8.69 3.63 -19.95
CA LYS A 114 7.39 3.58 -20.68
C LYS A 114 7.06 2.22 -21.29
N ASN A 115 8.07 1.47 -21.71
CA ASN A 115 7.90 0.17 -22.35
C ASN A 115 7.86 -1.01 -21.37
N SER A 116 8.09 -0.76 -20.07
CA SER A 116 8.22 -1.80 -19.04
C SER A 116 7.62 -1.32 -17.71
N ARG A 117 6.33 -0.96 -17.74
CA ARG A 117 5.60 -0.47 -16.57
C ARG A 117 4.15 -0.96 -16.53
N ILE A 118 3.62 -1.12 -15.33
CA ILE A 118 2.21 -1.43 -15.04
C ILE A 118 1.75 -0.48 -13.95
N GLY A 119 0.64 0.22 -14.17
CA GLY A 119 -0.02 1.02 -13.14
C GLY A 119 -1.29 0.33 -12.67
N VAL A 120 -1.51 0.30 -11.35
CA VAL A 120 -2.74 -0.22 -10.75
C VAL A 120 -3.32 0.81 -9.79
N ASP A 121 -4.59 1.15 -9.95
CA ASP A 121 -5.30 2.03 -9.02
C ASP A 121 -6.75 1.58 -8.85
N LEU A 122 -7.36 1.88 -7.70
CA LEU A 122 -8.77 1.58 -7.46
C LEU A 122 -9.70 2.50 -8.26
N GLU A 123 -9.22 3.68 -8.62
CA GLU A 123 -9.94 4.67 -9.42
C GLU A 123 -9.42 4.69 -10.84
N TYR A 124 -10.33 4.93 -11.79
CA TYR A 124 -9.93 5.18 -13.17
C TYR A 124 -9.07 6.45 -13.25
N LYS A 125 -7.86 6.32 -13.79
CA LYS A 125 -6.95 7.46 -14.03
C LYS A 125 -6.84 7.78 -15.51
N ASN A 126 -6.54 6.78 -16.34
CA ASN A 126 -6.50 6.84 -17.80
C ASN A 126 -6.43 5.41 -18.37
N ASP A 127 -6.36 5.28 -19.69
CA ASP A 127 -6.33 3.98 -20.38
C ASP A 127 -5.05 3.15 -20.14
N GLU A 128 -3.98 3.74 -19.59
CA GLU A 128 -2.75 3.02 -19.23
C GLU A 128 -2.81 2.37 -17.84
N ILE A 129 -3.71 2.83 -16.96
CA ILE A 129 -3.79 2.38 -15.56
C ILE A 129 -4.89 1.35 -15.39
N LEU A 130 -4.54 0.20 -14.83
CA LEU A 130 -5.50 -0.85 -14.51
C LEU A 130 -6.37 -0.42 -13.32
N CYS A 131 -7.64 -0.14 -13.60
CA CYS A 131 -8.65 0.21 -12.59
C CYS A 131 -9.10 -1.04 -11.81
N GLN A 132 -8.34 -1.46 -10.80
CA GLN A 132 -8.64 -2.63 -9.96
C GLN A 132 -7.96 -2.56 -8.58
N ASN A 133 -8.33 -3.48 -7.68
CA ASN A 133 -7.67 -3.62 -6.38
C ASN A 133 -6.30 -4.29 -6.53
N PHE A 134 -5.22 -3.60 -6.14
CA PHE A 134 -3.86 -4.15 -6.17
C PHE A 134 -3.72 -5.44 -5.35
N LEU A 135 -4.42 -5.58 -4.22
CA LEU A 135 -4.39 -6.81 -3.40
C LEU A 135 -5.11 -8.01 -4.05
N SER A 136 -5.64 -7.84 -5.26
CA SER A 136 -6.18 -8.92 -6.10
C SER A 136 -5.50 -8.97 -7.47
N PHE A 137 -4.57 -8.06 -7.74
CA PHE A 137 -3.81 -8.00 -8.97
C PHE A 137 -2.64 -9.00 -8.91
N TYR A 138 -2.44 -9.74 -10.00
CA TYR A 138 -1.22 -10.49 -10.24
C TYR A 138 -0.72 -10.16 -11.65
N PRO A 139 0.60 -10.09 -11.87
CA PRO A 139 1.12 -9.98 -13.21
C PRO A 139 0.74 -11.22 -14.03
N GLN A 140 0.54 -11.04 -15.34
CA GLN A 140 0.14 -12.15 -16.22
C GLN A 140 1.22 -13.23 -16.34
N ASN A 141 2.49 -12.88 -16.19
CA ASN A 141 3.62 -13.79 -16.31
C ASN A 141 4.50 -13.78 -15.05
N MET A 142 4.25 -14.72 -14.15
CA MET A 142 5.00 -14.89 -12.90
C MET A 142 6.48 -15.27 -13.07
N HIS A 143 6.97 -15.46 -14.30
CA HIS A 143 8.39 -15.76 -14.58
C HIS A 143 9.20 -14.53 -15.00
N GLN A 144 8.56 -13.37 -15.14
CA GLN A 144 9.28 -12.11 -15.34
C GLN A 144 9.77 -11.56 -14.01
N LYS A 145 10.73 -10.64 -14.08
CA LYS A 145 11.24 -9.93 -12.91
C LYS A 145 10.47 -8.65 -12.70
N TYR A 146 10.04 -8.41 -11.48
CA TYR A 146 9.22 -7.25 -11.14
C TYR A 146 9.85 -6.39 -10.05
N ILE A 147 9.67 -5.08 -10.19
CA ILE A 147 9.95 -4.09 -9.16
C ILE A 147 8.63 -3.43 -8.82
N VAL A 148 8.27 -3.40 -7.55
CA VAL A 148 7.08 -2.69 -7.09
C VAL A 148 7.52 -1.43 -6.36
N LEU A 149 7.14 -0.25 -6.88
CA LEU A 149 7.65 1.03 -6.40
C LEU A 149 6.54 2.08 -6.33
N GLY A 150 6.43 2.80 -5.21
CA GLY A 150 5.39 3.82 -5.04
C GLY A 150 5.12 4.26 -3.60
N ASN A 151 3.94 4.84 -3.38
CA ASN A 151 3.45 5.25 -2.06
C ASN A 151 2.10 4.56 -1.76
N PRO A 152 2.09 3.35 -1.18
CA PRO A 152 0.85 2.65 -0.89
C PRO A 152 0.04 3.35 0.21
N PRO A 153 -1.30 3.21 0.23
CA PRO A 153 -2.11 3.72 1.33
C PRO A 153 -1.73 3.02 2.65
N PHE A 154 -1.54 3.79 3.72
CA PHE A 154 -0.98 3.25 4.97
C PHE A 154 -1.97 2.39 5.76
N GLY A 155 -3.25 2.78 5.78
CA GLY A 155 -4.27 2.16 6.62
C GLY A 155 -3.99 2.28 8.13
N LEU A 156 -4.86 1.69 8.95
CA LEU A 156 -4.73 1.81 10.40
C LEU A 156 -3.41 1.18 10.88
N ARG A 157 -2.55 2.01 11.48
CA ARG A 157 -1.23 1.60 12.00
C ARG A 157 -0.33 0.90 10.96
N GLY A 158 -0.41 1.32 9.69
CA GLY A 158 0.42 0.77 8.62
C GLY A 158 -0.01 -0.61 8.11
N ASN A 159 -1.19 -1.12 8.53
CA ASN A 159 -1.62 -2.46 8.16
C ASN A 159 -1.90 -2.63 6.67
N LEU A 160 -2.35 -1.58 5.98
CA LEU A 160 -2.64 -1.67 4.54
C LEU A 160 -1.33 -1.65 3.73
N ALA A 161 -0.39 -0.76 4.06
CA ALA A 161 0.94 -0.78 3.46
C ALA A 161 1.65 -2.13 3.67
N LEU A 162 1.51 -2.75 4.85
CA LEU A 162 2.05 -4.08 5.11
C LEU A 162 1.42 -5.15 4.21
N ARG A 163 0.12 -5.07 3.95
CA ARG A 163 -0.57 -5.98 3.02
C ARG A 163 -0.06 -5.79 1.59
N PHE A 164 0.19 -4.54 1.18
CA PHE A 164 0.77 -4.25 -0.14
C PHE A 164 2.17 -4.87 -0.28
N ILE A 165 3.03 -4.74 0.74
CA ILE A 165 4.37 -5.37 0.71
C ILE A 165 4.23 -6.89 0.62
N ASN A 166 3.46 -7.52 1.52
CA ASN A 166 3.32 -8.98 1.54
C ASN A 166 2.62 -9.55 0.29
N HIS A 167 1.82 -8.74 -0.41
CA HIS A 167 1.21 -9.13 -1.68
C HIS A 167 2.22 -9.02 -2.82
N ALA A 168 2.97 -7.91 -2.87
CA ALA A 168 4.04 -7.71 -3.84
C ALA A 168 5.16 -8.75 -3.71
N SER A 169 5.46 -9.22 -2.49
CA SER A 169 6.48 -10.24 -2.24
C SER A 169 6.15 -11.59 -2.86
N GLU A 170 4.93 -11.81 -3.34
CA GLU A 170 4.56 -13.06 -4.02
C GLU A 170 5.10 -13.14 -5.47
N PHE A 171 5.55 -12.01 -6.04
CA PHE A 171 5.97 -11.96 -7.45
C PHE A 171 7.09 -10.96 -7.77
N ALA A 172 7.46 -10.05 -6.88
CA ALA A 172 8.52 -9.09 -7.11
C ALA A 172 9.87 -9.60 -6.62
N ASP A 173 10.95 -9.04 -7.13
CA ASP A 173 12.30 -9.20 -6.57
C ASP A 173 12.61 -8.03 -5.60
N PHE A 174 12.03 -6.86 -5.87
CA PHE A 174 12.24 -5.63 -5.09
C PHE A 174 10.94 -4.90 -4.82
N ILE A 175 10.83 -4.35 -3.61
CA ILE A 175 9.72 -3.50 -3.18
C ILE A 175 10.29 -2.21 -2.59
N ALA A 176 10.01 -1.08 -3.22
CA ALA A 176 10.52 0.23 -2.85
C ALA A 176 9.37 1.20 -2.52
N PHE A 177 9.06 1.38 -1.24
CA PHE A 177 7.88 2.14 -0.80
C PHE A 177 8.20 3.32 0.11
N ILE A 178 7.39 4.36 -0.04
CA ILE A 178 7.14 5.33 1.03
C ILE A 178 6.24 4.68 2.09
N LEU A 179 6.70 4.67 3.33
CA LEU A 179 6.05 3.98 4.44
C LEU A 179 5.93 4.88 5.68
N PRO A 180 4.98 4.60 6.59
CA PRO A 180 4.89 5.32 7.85
C PRO A 180 6.03 4.93 8.81
N PRO A 181 6.37 5.76 9.82
CA PRO A 181 7.50 5.52 10.72
C PRO A 181 7.39 4.24 11.56
N LEU A 182 6.22 3.62 11.61
CA LEU A 182 6.03 2.32 12.26
C LEU A 182 6.89 1.21 11.62
N PHE A 183 7.27 1.35 10.35
CA PHE A 183 8.18 0.41 9.65
C PHE A 183 9.65 0.57 10.05
N ASP A 184 9.98 1.54 10.90
CA ASP A 184 11.30 1.71 11.54
C ASP A 184 11.29 1.36 13.03
N SER A 185 10.16 0.86 13.54
CA SER A 185 10.00 0.54 14.96
C SER A 185 10.37 -0.92 15.29
N ASP A 186 11.06 -1.12 16.41
CA ASP A 186 11.28 -2.44 17.02
C ASP A 186 10.20 -2.85 18.04
N GLY A 187 9.16 -2.02 18.20
CA GLY A 187 8.09 -2.26 19.15
C GLY A 187 7.28 -3.53 18.90
N LYS A 188 6.58 -4.02 19.94
CA LYS A 188 5.61 -5.11 19.79
C LYS A 188 4.50 -4.69 18.83
N GLY A 189 4.28 -5.50 17.80
CA GLY A 189 3.27 -5.23 16.76
C GLY A 189 3.75 -4.34 15.61
N SER A 190 5.06 -4.08 15.51
CA SER A 190 5.65 -3.39 14.35
C SER A 190 5.30 -4.11 13.04
N PRO A 191 4.80 -3.38 12.02
CA PRO A 191 4.60 -3.92 10.67
C PRO A 191 5.88 -4.49 10.06
N LYS A 192 7.05 -3.88 10.36
CA LYS A 192 8.37 -4.31 9.90
C LYS A 192 8.62 -5.79 10.15
N LYS A 193 8.28 -6.27 11.36
CA LYS A 193 8.50 -7.66 11.81
C LYS A 193 7.51 -8.66 11.21
N ARG A 194 6.58 -8.20 10.39
CA ARG A 194 5.51 -9.01 9.78
C ARG A 194 5.63 -9.07 8.25
N ILE A 195 6.66 -8.44 7.69
CA ILE A 195 7.05 -8.63 6.30
C ILE A 195 7.69 -10.02 6.20
N LYS A 196 7.30 -10.79 5.20
CA LYS A 196 7.76 -12.16 5.01
C LYS A 196 8.70 -12.23 3.82
N ASP A 197 9.67 -13.15 3.92
CA ASP A 197 10.51 -13.59 2.81
C ASP A 197 11.32 -12.47 2.13
N TYR A 198 11.55 -11.36 2.83
CA TYR A 198 12.19 -10.15 2.33
C TYR A 198 13.07 -9.50 3.39
N GLU A 199 14.19 -8.93 2.97
CA GLU A 199 15.13 -8.20 3.81
C GLU A 199 15.08 -6.69 3.54
N LEU A 200 15.18 -5.90 4.62
CA LEU A 200 15.31 -4.45 4.52
C LEU A 200 16.74 -4.08 4.13
N VAL A 201 16.94 -3.61 2.90
CA VAL A 201 18.28 -3.29 2.35
C VAL A 201 18.58 -1.80 2.32
N HIS A 202 17.56 -0.95 2.38
CA HIS A 202 17.71 0.50 2.48
C HIS A 202 16.56 1.14 3.25
N SER A 203 16.86 2.16 4.05
CA SER A 203 15.85 2.95 4.77
C SER A 203 16.34 4.38 4.98
N GLU A 204 15.54 5.36 4.59
CA GLU A 204 15.84 6.78 4.77
C GLU A 204 14.60 7.58 5.18
N LYS A 205 14.77 8.63 5.99
CA LYS A 205 13.67 9.50 6.41
C LYS A 205 13.41 10.55 5.34
N LEU A 206 12.14 10.74 4.99
CA LEU A 206 11.74 11.79 4.07
C LEU A 206 11.43 13.11 4.82
N PRO A 207 11.58 14.27 4.16
CA PRO A 207 11.14 15.55 4.73
C PRO A 207 9.66 15.54 5.11
N LEU A 208 9.26 16.30 6.12
CA LEU A 208 7.85 16.40 6.51
C LEU A 208 6.97 16.96 5.38
N ASP A 209 7.50 17.91 4.62
CA ASP A 209 6.81 18.57 3.50
C ASP A 209 6.88 17.76 2.19
N SER A 210 6.58 16.46 2.28
CA SER A 210 6.70 15.52 1.15
C SER A 210 5.42 15.30 0.36
N PHE A 211 4.28 15.80 0.86
CA PHE A 211 2.97 15.44 0.34
C PHE A 211 2.05 16.65 0.19
N VAL A 212 1.03 16.48 -0.65
CA VAL A 212 -0.06 17.44 -0.85
C VAL A 212 -1.40 16.73 -0.79
N TYR A 213 -2.43 17.42 -0.31
CA TYR A 213 -3.81 16.96 -0.47
C TYR A 213 -4.27 17.14 -1.93
N PRO A 214 -5.39 16.52 -2.34
CA PRO A 214 -5.95 16.69 -3.68
C PRO A 214 -6.24 18.14 -4.09
N ASN A 215 -6.43 19.03 -3.12
CA ASN A 215 -6.59 20.47 -3.36
C ASN A 215 -5.28 21.26 -3.48
N GLY A 216 -4.12 20.58 -3.49
CA GLY A 216 -2.78 21.16 -3.60
C GLY A 216 -2.20 21.70 -2.30
N LYS A 217 -2.93 21.66 -1.18
CA LYS A 217 -2.40 22.11 0.12
C LYS A 217 -1.37 21.11 0.66
N ALA A 218 -0.21 21.61 1.09
CA ALA A 218 0.82 20.80 1.74
C ALA A 218 0.28 20.06 2.97
N VAL A 219 0.77 18.84 3.18
CA VAL A 219 0.51 18.03 4.37
C VAL A 219 1.81 17.50 4.95
N GLU A 220 2.00 17.74 6.24
CA GLU A 220 3.17 17.27 6.98
C GLU A 220 2.91 15.86 7.51
N VAL A 221 3.54 14.87 6.89
CA VAL A 221 3.47 13.48 7.32
C VAL A 221 4.88 12.94 7.45
N ALA A 222 5.26 12.54 8.66
CA ALA A 222 6.51 11.83 8.87
C ALA A 222 6.44 10.50 8.13
N THR A 223 7.38 10.27 7.20
CA THR A 223 7.47 9.06 6.39
C THR A 223 8.93 8.71 6.15
N LEU A 224 9.14 7.52 5.63
CA LEU A 224 10.44 7.00 5.25
C LEU A 224 10.33 6.27 3.93
N PHE A 225 11.40 6.30 3.15
CA PHE A 225 11.53 5.49 1.95
C PHE A 225 12.34 4.25 2.29
N GLN A 226 11.82 3.07 1.93
CA GLN A 226 12.47 1.79 2.17
C GLN A 226 12.54 0.96 0.91
N ILE A 227 13.66 0.24 0.77
CA ILE A 227 13.85 -0.78 -0.25
C ILE A 227 13.94 -2.12 0.46
N TRP A 228 13.11 -3.06 0.02
CA TRP A 228 13.06 -4.44 0.46
C TRP A 228 13.43 -5.33 -0.73
N ALA A 229 14.23 -6.37 -0.50
CA ALA A 229 14.65 -7.33 -1.51
C ALA A 229 14.35 -8.78 -1.06
N GLU A 230 14.02 -9.65 -2.00
CA GLU A 230 13.92 -11.12 -1.80
C GLU A 230 15.26 -11.73 -1.37
#